data_AF-A0A7J5DDZ1-F1
#
_entry.id   AF-A0A7J5DDZ1-F1
#
_cell.length_a   1.000
_cell.length_b   1.000
_cell.length_c   1.000
_cell.angle_alpha   90.00
_cell.angle_beta   90.00
_cell.angle_gamma   90.00
#
_symmetry.space_group_name_H-M   'P 1'
#
loop_
_entity.id
_entity.type
_entity.pdbx_description
1 polymer ?
#
loop_
_entity_poly.entity_id
_entity_poly.type
_entity_poly.pdbx_seq_one_letter_code
_entity_poly.pdbx_strand_id
1 'polypeptide(L)'
;MHELSIAVAVVEQVEEAVRERGRAVASLTLRIGELAGVVPEALDFSFGLAAEGTALAGARLLIETVEARGRCEGCGREAPTGMPPVLWCAGCGAPLALLGGRELEIVRVTLADGPAAGEDDGPLDATGGGTRDGKGDETPAGEGADDGPLPAPSGPPVRDEEASHVPHR
;
A
#
# COMPACT_ATOMS: atom_id res chain seq x y z
N MET A 1 -0.92 -16.81 -5.20
CA MET A 1 -1.04 -15.34 -5.19
C MET A 1 0.26 -14.78 -5.74
N HIS A 2 0.24 -14.27 -6.96
CA HIS A 2 1.43 -13.80 -7.69
C HIS A 2 1.91 -12.44 -7.17
N GLU A 3 0.97 -11.58 -6.76
CA GLU A 3 1.19 -10.23 -6.24
C GLU A 3 1.86 -10.25 -4.86
N LEU A 4 1.49 -11.20 -4.00
CA LEU A 4 2.14 -11.37 -2.70
C LEU A 4 3.63 -11.71 -2.84
N SER A 5 4.01 -12.58 -3.77
CA SER A 5 5.44 -12.86 -4.00
C SER A 5 6.20 -11.64 -4.54
N ILE A 6 5.56 -10.79 -5.35
CA ILE A 6 6.16 -9.53 -5.81
C ILE A 6 6.33 -8.57 -4.63
N ALA A 7 5.29 -8.40 -3.81
CA ALA A 7 5.31 -7.53 -2.65
C ALA A 7 6.42 -7.92 -1.66
N VAL A 8 6.54 -9.21 -1.32
CA VAL A 8 7.61 -9.71 -0.44
C VAL A 8 8.98 -9.41 -1.00
N ALA A 9 9.24 -9.73 -2.28
CA ALA A 9 10.53 -9.47 -2.91
C ALA A 9 10.89 -7.96 -2.92
N VAL A 10 9.90 -7.10 -3.15
CA VAL A 10 10.07 -5.65 -3.13
C VAL A 10 10.39 -5.15 -1.72
N VAL A 11 9.66 -5.61 -0.69
CA VAL A 11 9.89 -5.25 0.71
C VAL A 11 11.30 -5.65 1.14
N GLU A 12 11.72 -6.89 0.86
CA GLU A 12 13.06 -7.40 1.18
C GLU A 12 14.15 -6.56 0.52
N GLN A 13 14.00 -6.22 -0.77
CA GLN A 13 14.96 -5.37 -1.49
C GLN A 13 15.08 -3.97 -0.89
N VAL A 14 13.96 -3.36 -0.48
CA VAL A 14 13.98 -2.03 0.12
C VAL A 14 14.55 -2.08 1.53
N GLU A 15 14.20 -3.07 2.35
CA GLU A 15 14.75 -3.25 3.69
C GLU A 15 16.27 -3.38 3.66
N GLU A 16 16.80 -4.21 2.76
CA GLU A 16 18.24 -4.34 2.53
C GLU A 16 18.87 -2.97 2.21
N ALA A 17 18.26 -2.22 1.29
CA ALA A 17 18.78 -0.92 0.83
C ALA A 17 18.74 0.19 1.90
N VAL A 18 17.85 0.09 2.89
CA VAL A 18 17.70 1.13 3.95
C VAL A 18 18.22 0.71 5.31
N ARG A 19 18.67 -0.55 5.48
CA ARG A 19 19.10 -1.11 6.78
C ARG A 19 20.09 -0.23 7.53
N GLU A 20 21.14 0.23 6.84
CA GLU A 20 22.20 1.06 7.45
C GLU A 20 21.72 2.46 7.85
N ARG A 21 20.56 2.90 7.34
CA ARG A 21 20.02 4.23 7.62
C ARG A 21 19.20 4.26 8.90
N GLY A 22 18.77 3.10 9.43
CA GLY A 22 18.03 2.98 10.69
C GLY A 22 16.69 3.72 10.74
N ARG A 23 16.15 4.15 9.61
CA ARG A 23 14.94 4.97 9.52
C ARG A 23 13.81 4.19 8.85
N ALA A 24 12.59 4.41 9.35
CA ALA A 24 11.39 3.90 8.69
C ALA A 24 11.21 4.50 7.30
N VAL A 25 10.55 3.76 6.41
CA VAL A 25 10.18 4.21 5.07
C VAL A 25 8.80 4.89 5.15
N ALA A 26 8.71 6.12 4.65
CA ALA A 26 7.43 6.84 4.57
C ALA A 26 6.65 6.47 3.30
N SER A 27 7.34 6.27 2.18
CA SER A 27 6.70 5.82 0.94
C SER A 27 7.66 5.11 0.01
N LEU A 28 7.10 4.18 -0.77
CA LEU A 28 7.74 3.46 -1.85
C LEU A 28 7.02 3.81 -3.16
N THR A 29 7.76 4.17 -4.20
CA THR A 29 7.20 4.34 -5.54
C THR A 29 7.67 3.21 -6.44
N LEU A 30 6.71 2.50 -7.03
CA LEU A 30 6.93 1.50 -8.06
C LEU A 30 6.49 2.03 -9.41
N ARG A 31 7.24 1.70 -10.45
CA ARG A 31 6.83 1.89 -11.84
C ARG A 31 6.37 0.55 -12.41
N ILE A 32 5.13 0.50 -12.89
CA ILE A 32 4.47 -0.73 -13.33
C ILE A 32 3.91 -0.52 -14.73
N GLY A 33 4.33 -1.36 -15.67
CA GLY A 33 3.83 -1.32 -17.05
C GLY A 33 2.49 -2.03 -17.22
N GLU A 34 1.66 -1.56 -18.15
CA GLU A 34 0.34 -2.15 -18.45
C GLU A 34 0.40 -3.64 -18.85
N LEU A 35 1.51 -4.11 -19.41
CA LEU A 35 1.77 -5.50 -19.80
C LEU A 35 2.61 -6.26 -18.78
N ALA A 36 2.88 -5.69 -17.60
CA ALA A 36 3.60 -6.38 -16.53
C ALA A 36 2.80 -7.55 -15.94
N GLY A 37 1.48 -7.60 -16.19
CA GLY A 37 0.61 -8.64 -15.65
C GLY A 37 0.33 -8.50 -14.16
N VAL A 38 0.58 -7.32 -13.61
CA VAL A 38 0.38 -6.99 -12.19
C VAL A 38 -0.91 -6.18 -12.04
N VAL A 39 -1.77 -6.60 -11.12
CA VAL A 39 -2.97 -5.84 -10.74
C VAL A 39 -2.60 -4.85 -9.61
N PRO A 40 -2.60 -3.52 -9.86
CA PRO A 40 -2.13 -2.53 -8.89
C PRO A 40 -2.81 -2.63 -7.53
N GLU A 41 -4.13 -2.84 -7.49
CA GLU A 41 -4.91 -2.90 -6.26
C GLU A 41 -4.58 -4.16 -5.44
N ALA A 42 -4.35 -5.29 -6.12
CA ALA A 42 -3.95 -6.52 -5.46
C ALA A 42 -2.50 -6.45 -4.96
N LEU A 43 -1.62 -5.73 -5.68
CA LEU A 43 -0.26 -5.46 -5.22
C LEU A 43 -0.26 -4.54 -4.00
N ASP A 44 -1.06 -3.48 -3.98
CA ASP A 44 -1.17 -2.56 -2.85
C ASP A 44 -1.63 -3.28 -1.58
N PHE A 45 -2.68 -4.10 -1.69
CA PHE A 45 -3.12 -4.96 -0.59
C PHE A 45 -2.01 -5.92 -0.12
N SER A 46 -1.36 -6.60 -1.07
CA SER A 46 -0.29 -7.55 -0.76
C SER A 46 0.94 -6.90 -0.14
N PHE A 47 1.25 -5.67 -0.54
CA PHE A 47 2.33 -4.85 0.02
C PHE A 47 2.06 -4.53 1.48
N GLY A 48 0.83 -4.15 1.84
CA GLY A 48 0.46 -3.92 3.23
C GLY A 48 0.77 -5.13 4.13
N LEU A 49 0.39 -6.33 3.69
CA LEU A 49 0.67 -7.58 4.40
C LEU A 49 2.18 -7.91 4.46
N ALA A 50 2.88 -7.76 3.34
CA ALA A 50 4.31 -8.07 3.26
C ALA A 50 5.17 -7.09 4.09
N ALA A 51 4.71 -5.85 4.28
CA ALA A 51 5.43 -4.83 5.02
C ALA A 51 5.30 -4.95 6.55
N GLU A 52 4.39 -5.78 7.06
CA GLU A 52 4.21 -5.95 8.51
C GLU A 52 5.49 -6.42 9.20
N GLY A 53 5.87 -5.73 10.29
CA GLY A 53 7.08 -6.05 11.06
C GLY A 53 8.41 -5.62 10.39
N THR A 54 8.35 -4.89 9.27
CA THR A 54 9.53 -4.40 8.53
C THR A 54 9.72 -2.89 8.67
N ALA A 55 10.83 -2.35 8.15
CA ALA A 55 11.04 -0.91 8.03
C ALA A 55 10.01 -0.19 7.13
N LEU A 56 9.22 -0.95 6.36
CA LEU A 56 8.16 -0.43 5.47
C LEU A 56 6.77 -0.49 6.11
N ALA A 57 6.64 -0.95 7.37
CA ALA A 57 5.36 -0.99 8.06
C ALA A 57 4.70 0.41 8.07
N GLY A 58 3.50 0.50 7.51
CA GLY A 58 2.75 1.76 7.38
C GLY A 58 3.23 2.71 6.28
N ALA A 59 4.22 2.31 5.47
CA ALA A 59 4.64 3.08 4.30
C ALA A 59 3.52 3.14 3.25
N ARG A 60 3.43 4.25 2.52
CA ARG A 60 2.53 4.35 1.37
C ARG A 60 3.16 3.74 0.12
N LEU A 61 2.44 2.85 -0.56
CA LEU A 61 2.79 2.44 -1.92
C LEU A 61 2.22 3.44 -2.93
N LEU A 62 3.08 3.94 -3.81
CA LEU A 62 2.73 4.82 -4.92
C LEU A 62 3.05 4.09 -6.22
N ILE A 63 2.12 4.07 -7.17
CA ILE A 63 2.29 3.36 -8.44
C ILE A 63 2.30 4.37 -9.60
N GLU A 64 3.40 4.38 -10.35
CA GLU A 64 3.54 5.07 -11.64
C GLU A 64 3.25 4.06 -12.76
N THR A 65 2.09 4.18 -13.42
CA THR A 65 1.74 3.31 -14.55
C THR A 65 2.46 3.74 -15.83
N VAL A 66 2.99 2.78 -16.58
CA VAL A 66 3.60 3.00 -17.90
C VAL A 66 2.72 2.42 -18.99
N GLU A 67 2.25 3.30 -19.87
CA GLU A 67 1.47 2.91 -21.05
C GLU A 67 2.30 1.98 -21.96
N ALA A 68 1.69 0.90 -22.41
CA ALA A 68 2.30 0.02 -23.39
C ALA A 68 2.30 0.68 -24.77
N ARG A 69 3.50 0.99 -25.28
CA ARG A 69 3.70 1.59 -26.61
C ARG A 69 4.59 0.70 -27.46
N GLY A 70 4.30 0.63 -28.76
CA GLY A 70 5.07 -0.12 -29.74
C GLY A 70 5.55 0.76 -30.90
N ARG A 71 6.72 0.43 -31.45
CA ARG A 71 7.30 1.04 -32.64
C ARG A 71 7.41 0.03 -33.76
N CYS A 72 6.97 0.41 -34.95
CA CYS A 72 7.21 -0.39 -36.15
C CYS A 72 8.58 -0.08 -36.73
N GLU A 73 9.45 -1.08 -36.84
CA GLU A 73 10.78 -0.88 -37.45
C GLU A 73 10.71 -0.66 -38.97
N GLY A 74 9.67 -1.17 -39.64
CA GLY A 74 9.52 -1.03 -41.09
C GLY A 74 9.06 0.36 -41.55
N CYS A 75 8.22 1.04 -40.78
CA CYS A 75 7.64 2.34 -41.17
C CYS A 75 7.84 3.47 -40.15
N GLY A 76 8.47 3.18 -39.00
CA GLY A 76 8.80 4.17 -37.97
C GLY A 76 7.62 4.66 -37.11
N ARG A 77 6.39 4.20 -37.36
CA ARG A 77 5.22 4.59 -36.56
C ARG A 77 5.32 4.08 -35.13
N GLU A 78 4.92 4.92 -34.18
CA GLU A 78 4.76 4.58 -32.78
C GLU A 78 3.30 4.76 -32.37
N ALA A 79 2.76 3.82 -31.61
CA ALA A 79 1.38 3.87 -31.13
C ALA A 79 1.26 3.14 -29.79
N PRO A 80 0.30 3.53 -28.94
CA PRO A 80 -0.11 2.68 -27.82
C PRO A 80 -0.62 1.34 -28.35
N THR A 81 -0.35 0.26 -27.62
CA THR A 81 -0.83 -1.08 -28.00
C THR A 81 -2.30 -1.26 -27.69
N GLY A 82 -2.85 -0.46 -26.77
CA GLY A 82 -4.23 -0.55 -26.31
C GLY A 82 -4.50 -1.80 -25.46
N MET A 83 -5.77 -1.99 -25.10
CA MET A 83 -6.26 -3.14 -24.33
C MET A 83 -7.48 -3.75 -25.04
N PRO A 84 -7.41 -4.99 -25.56
CA PRO A 84 -6.23 -5.88 -25.54
C PRO A 84 -5.09 -5.36 -26.43
N PRO A 85 -3.82 -5.73 -26.13
CA PRO A 85 -2.66 -5.21 -26.84
C PRO A 85 -2.59 -5.70 -28.30
N VAL A 86 -2.50 -4.74 -29.23
CA VAL A 86 -2.25 -4.99 -30.65
C VAL A 86 -0.76 -4.76 -30.95
N LEU A 87 -0.05 -5.84 -31.27
CA LEU A 87 1.40 -5.82 -31.53
C LEU A 87 1.75 -5.84 -33.03
N TRP A 88 0.81 -5.39 -33.86
CA TRP A 88 0.96 -5.32 -35.31
C TRP A 88 0.72 -3.89 -35.80
N CYS A 89 1.55 -3.42 -36.71
CA CYS A 89 1.46 -2.08 -37.25
C CYS A 89 0.23 -1.92 -38.14
N ALA A 90 -0.66 -1.00 -37.79
CA ALA A 90 -1.85 -0.68 -38.57
C ALA A 90 -1.58 -0.16 -40.00
N GLY A 91 -0.35 0.32 -40.28
CA GLY A 91 -0.04 0.93 -41.58
C GLY A 91 0.75 0.06 -42.55
N CYS A 92 1.51 -0.95 -42.08
CA CYS A 92 2.24 -1.86 -42.98
C CYS A 92 2.14 -3.34 -42.61
N GLY A 93 1.46 -3.68 -41.51
CA GLY A 93 1.28 -5.07 -41.07
C GLY A 93 2.52 -5.76 -40.51
N ALA A 94 3.63 -5.04 -40.30
CA ALA A 94 4.80 -5.59 -39.62
C ALA A 94 4.61 -5.63 -38.09
N PRO A 95 5.31 -6.52 -37.35
CA PRO A 95 5.26 -6.52 -35.89
C PRO A 95 5.75 -5.20 -35.29
N LEU A 96 5.24 -4.86 -34.09
CA LEU A 96 5.73 -3.75 -33.29
C LEU A 96 6.79 -4.24 -32.30
N ALA A 97 7.91 -3.51 -32.21
CA ALA A 97 8.84 -3.61 -31.10
C ALA A 97 8.30 -2.80 -29.92
N LEU A 98 8.19 -3.40 -28.74
CA LEU A 98 7.72 -2.70 -27.55
C LEU A 98 8.75 -1.69 -27.07
N LEU A 99 8.28 -0.47 -26.79
CA LEU A 99 9.06 0.63 -26.23
C LEU A 99 8.93 0.72 -24.71
N GLY A 100 7.85 0.18 -24.16
CA GLY A 100 7.55 0.19 -22.73
C GLY A 100 6.28 -0.58 -22.42
N GLY A 101 5.86 -0.53 -21.16
CA GLY A 101 4.70 -1.24 -20.64
C GLY A 101 5.05 -2.60 -20.03
N ARG A 102 6.33 -2.91 -19.80
CA ARG A 102 6.77 -4.16 -19.14
C ARG A 102 7.45 -3.93 -17.80
N GLU A 103 7.41 -2.70 -17.31
CA GLU A 103 8.16 -2.26 -16.14
C GLU A 103 7.60 -2.90 -14.86
N LEU A 104 8.51 -3.25 -13.96
CA LEU A 104 8.24 -3.57 -12.57
C LEU A 104 9.47 -3.15 -11.78
N GLU A 105 9.54 -1.88 -11.42
CA GLU A 105 10.76 -1.24 -10.95
C GLU A 105 10.53 -0.45 -9.66
N ILE A 106 11.46 -0.53 -8.71
CA ILE A 106 11.52 0.41 -7.58
C ILE A 106 12.17 1.70 -8.06
N VAL A 107 11.40 2.79 -8.12
CA VAL A 107 11.89 4.07 -8.67
C VAL A 107 12.22 5.10 -7.60
N ARG A 108 11.60 5.00 -6.42
CA ARG A 108 11.88 5.91 -5.30
C ARG A 108 11.57 5.25 -3.97
N VAL A 109 12.44 5.49 -3.00
CA VAL A 109 12.21 5.19 -1.59
C VAL A 109 12.39 6.48 -0.80
N THR A 110 11.36 6.89 -0.07
CA THR A 110 11.39 8.08 0.79
C THR A 110 11.37 7.65 2.25
N LEU A 111 12.35 8.10 3.02
CA LEU A 111 12.44 7.82 4.46
C LEU A 111 11.57 8.78 5.25
N ALA A 112 11.02 8.33 6.37
CA ALA A 112 10.27 9.15 7.30
C ALA A 112 11.18 10.18 7.99
N ASP A 113 10.71 11.42 8.13
CA ASP A 113 11.40 12.48 8.86
C ASP A 113 11.38 12.20 10.38
N GLY A 114 12.54 12.29 11.03
CA GLY A 114 12.70 12.01 12.46
C GLY A 114 13.97 11.20 12.78
N PRO A 115 14.38 11.13 14.06
CA PRO A 115 15.48 10.28 14.47
C PRO A 115 15.16 8.82 14.14
N ALA A 116 16.21 8.06 13.78
CA ALA A 116 16.15 6.62 13.56
C ALA A 116 15.36 5.96 14.71
N ALA A 117 14.39 5.10 14.37
CA ALA A 117 13.54 4.47 15.39
C ALA A 117 14.42 3.64 16.33
N GLY A 118 14.58 4.10 17.57
CA GLY A 118 15.39 3.44 18.57
C GLY A 118 15.77 4.38 19.70
N GLU A 119 14.79 4.79 20.50
CA GLU A 119 14.90 5.18 21.92
C GLU A 119 13.50 5.61 22.38
N ASP A 120 12.67 4.63 22.79
CA ASP A 120 11.62 4.90 23.77
C ASP A 120 12.19 4.48 25.13
N ASP A 121 12.54 5.54 25.87
CA ASP A 121 13.05 5.57 27.22
C ASP A 121 11.95 5.05 28.15
N GLY A 122 12.08 3.79 28.59
CA GLY A 122 11.19 3.23 29.61
C GLY A 122 11.22 4.09 30.89
N PRO A 123 10.14 4.14 31.69
CA PRO A 123 10.04 5.06 32.81
C PRO A 123 11.13 4.76 33.84
N LEU A 124 12.10 5.66 33.99
CA LEU A 124 13.08 5.56 35.08
C LEU A 124 12.38 5.96 36.39
N ASP A 125 12.07 4.93 37.18
CA ASP A 125 11.58 4.99 38.54
C ASP A 125 12.36 5.99 39.41
N ALA A 126 11.67 7.06 39.84
CA ALA A 126 12.12 7.90 40.94
C ALA A 126 11.74 7.24 42.26
N THR A 127 12.63 6.40 42.79
CA THR A 127 12.56 5.93 44.18
C THR A 127 12.90 7.07 45.14
N GLY A 128 11.88 7.59 45.82
CA GLY A 128 12.01 8.51 46.94
C GLY A 128 11.24 7.99 48.15
N GLY A 129 11.94 7.33 49.08
CA GLY A 129 11.37 6.82 50.32
C GLY A 129 11.01 7.92 51.33
N GLY A 130 9.91 7.71 52.06
CA GLY A 130 9.52 8.52 53.21
C GLY A 130 8.37 7.85 53.96
N THR A 131 8.70 7.17 55.07
CA THR A 131 7.76 6.54 56.00
C THR A 131 6.95 7.60 56.78
N ARG A 132 5.68 7.30 57.06
CA ARG A 132 5.03 7.51 58.37
C ARG A 132 3.62 6.93 58.44
N ASP A 133 3.37 6.35 59.60
CA ASP A 133 2.19 5.64 60.08
C ASP A 133 0.90 6.46 60.09
N GLY A 134 -0.24 5.78 59.91
CA GLY A 134 -1.56 6.35 60.15
C GLY A 134 -2.67 5.32 59.96
N LYS A 135 -3.44 5.09 61.01
CA LYS A 135 -4.42 4.01 61.21
C LYS A 135 -5.87 4.52 61.04
N GLY A 136 -6.76 3.63 60.60
CA GLY A 136 -8.23 3.74 60.67
C GLY A 136 -8.85 4.31 59.39
N ASP A 137 -10.06 3.98 58.96
CA ASP A 137 -11.12 3.10 59.44
C ASP A 137 -12.19 3.05 58.32
N GLU A 138 -13.06 2.04 58.36
CA GLU A 138 -14.43 2.02 57.78
C GLU A 138 -14.66 2.09 56.25
N THR A 139 -15.12 0.94 55.71
CA THR A 139 -16.07 0.82 54.58
C THR A 139 -17.45 1.35 55.03
N PRO A 140 -18.33 1.86 54.13
CA PRO A 140 -19.20 0.95 53.38
C PRO A 140 -19.58 1.40 51.95
N ALA A 141 -19.99 0.38 51.18
CA ALA A 141 -21.00 0.34 50.12
C ALA A 141 -21.35 1.62 49.32
N GLY A 142 -21.22 1.51 47.99
CA GLY A 142 -21.89 2.37 47.02
C GLY A 142 -22.16 1.57 45.74
N GLU A 143 -23.40 1.14 45.59
CA GLU A 143 -23.99 0.58 44.37
C GLU A 143 -23.98 1.63 43.24
N GLY A 144 -23.76 1.19 42.01
CA GLY A 144 -23.85 2.05 40.83
C GLY A 144 -23.64 1.26 39.55
N ALA A 145 -24.69 0.61 39.09
CA ALA A 145 -24.79 0.07 37.74
C ALA A 145 -25.10 1.21 36.76
N ASP A 146 -24.33 1.33 35.68
CA ASP A 146 -24.81 1.94 34.44
C ASP A 146 -24.27 1.18 33.21
N ASP A 147 -25.05 0.17 32.80
CA ASP A 147 -24.98 -0.40 31.46
C ASP A 147 -25.48 0.65 30.46
N GLY A 148 -24.56 1.43 29.90
CA GLY A 148 -24.83 2.32 28.76
C GLY A 148 -24.96 1.51 27.45
N PRO A 149 -26.05 1.66 26.67
CA PRO A 149 -26.27 0.84 25.48
C PRO A 149 -25.39 1.28 24.30
N LEU A 150 -24.80 0.28 23.63
CA LEU A 150 -24.13 0.40 22.34
C LEU A 150 -25.07 0.98 21.26
N PRO A 151 -24.63 1.93 20.42
CA PRO A 151 -25.42 2.37 19.27
C PRO A 151 -25.35 1.35 18.13
N ALA A 152 -26.54 0.98 17.62
CA ALA A 152 -26.73 0.16 16.44
C ALA A 152 -26.38 0.91 15.13
N PRO A 153 -25.95 0.21 14.07
CA PRO A 153 -25.65 0.83 12.77
C PRO A 153 -26.93 1.23 12.04
N SER A 154 -26.94 2.45 11.49
CA SER A 154 -28.01 2.98 10.65
C SER A 154 -27.61 2.94 9.17
N GLY A 155 -28.09 1.92 8.45
CA GLY A 155 -28.50 2.03 7.03
C GLY A 155 -30.02 1.85 6.98
N PRO A 156 -30.79 2.38 6.00
CA PRO A 156 -30.80 1.87 4.60
C PRO A 156 -31.28 2.98 3.59
N PRO A 157 -31.79 2.72 2.36
CA PRO A 157 -31.89 1.48 1.57
C PRO A 157 -31.30 1.55 0.15
N VAL A 158 -31.07 0.34 -0.37
CA VAL A 158 -31.01 0.00 -1.79
C VAL A 158 -32.16 0.64 -2.57
N ARG A 159 -31.84 1.17 -3.76
CA ARG A 159 -32.80 1.49 -4.81
C ARG A 159 -32.54 0.52 -5.97
N ASP A 160 -33.53 -0.34 -6.19
CA ASP A 160 -33.73 -1.07 -7.44
C ASP A 160 -34.20 -0.14 -8.56
N GLU A 161 -33.98 -0.62 -9.80
CA GLU A 161 -34.58 -0.20 -11.09
C GLU A 161 -34.06 1.12 -11.69
N GLU A 162 -33.71 1.23 -12.98
CA GLU A 162 -34.15 0.45 -14.14
C GLU A 162 -33.19 0.65 -15.34
N ALA A 163 -33.32 -0.26 -16.31
CA ALA A 163 -32.53 -0.39 -17.52
C ALA A 163 -32.57 0.83 -18.46
N SER A 164 -31.46 1.09 -19.16
CA SER A 164 -31.51 1.75 -20.47
C SER A 164 -30.57 1.06 -21.45
N HIS A 165 -31.22 0.38 -22.38
CA HIS A 165 -30.75 -0.24 -23.60
C HIS A 165 -30.07 0.79 -24.51
N VAL A 166 -28.85 0.53 -25.00
CA VAL A 166 -28.30 1.23 -26.16
C VAL A 166 -27.92 0.17 -27.21
N PRO A 167 -28.56 0.16 -28.39
CA PRO A 167 -28.32 -0.86 -29.40
C PRO A 167 -27.02 -0.59 -30.17
N HIS A 168 -26.31 -1.67 -30.46
CA HIS A 168 -25.19 -1.73 -31.39
C HIS A 168 -25.64 -1.38 -32.81
N ARG A 169 -24.79 -0.63 -33.52
CA ARG A 169 -24.74 -0.60 -34.98
C ARG A 169 -23.30 -0.65 -35.44
#